data_AF-A0A961EYK2-F1
#
_entry.id   AF-A0A961EYK2-F1
#
_cell.length_a   1.000
_cell.length_b   1.000
_cell.length_c   1.000
_cell.angle_alpha   90.00
_cell.angle_beta   90.00
_cell.angle_gamma   90.00
#
_symmetry.space_group_name_H-M   'P 1'
#
loop_
_entity.id
_entity.type
_entity.pdbx_description
1 polymer ?
#
loop_
_entity_poly.entity_id
_entity_poly.type
_entity_poly.pdbx_seq_one_letter_code
_entity_poly.pdbx_strand_id
1 'polypeptide(L)'
;MYTHKELQQQLLRFLEVHNKTRILESNAGMLRMHIALAKNNHNKTIKDKIINFLLARVEERLLKDVPPTEEDLIIANFCIQEVGAYYQNSLKP
;
A
#
# COMPACT_ATOMS: atom_id res chain seq x y z
N MET A 1 -5.61 -1.67 18.14
CA MET A 1 -4.29 -2.21 17.76
C MET A 1 -4.47 -2.94 16.44
N TYR A 2 -3.71 -2.59 15.40
CA TYR A 2 -3.86 -3.18 14.07
C TYR A 2 -3.13 -4.52 14.01
N THR A 3 -3.71 -5.52 13.35
CA THR A 3 -3.01 -6.77 13.07
C THR A 3 -2.30 -6.70 11.72
N HIS A 4 -1.22 -7.47 11.57
CA HIS A 4 -0.50 -7.61 10.30
C HIS A 4 -1.44 -8.00 9.15
N LYS A 5 -2.36 -8.95 9.39
CA LYS A 5 -3.31 -9.43 8.38
C LYS A 5 -4.33 -8.36 7.96
N GLU A 6 -4.82 -7.55 8.89
CA GLU A 6 -5.73 -6.45 8.57
C GLU A 6 -5.05 -5.41 7.67
N LEU A 7 -3.82 -5.04 7.97
CA LEU A 7 -3.07 -4.07 7.15
C LEU A 7 -2.75 -4.63 5.75
N GLN A 8 -2.40 -5.92 5.65
CA GLN A 8 -2.24 -6.58 4.35
C GLN A 8 -3.52 -6.54 3.51
N GLN A 9 -4.68 -6.73 4.14
CA GLN A 9 -5.98 -6.66 3.47
C GLN A 9 -6.35 -5.24 3.04
N GLN A 10 -6.03 -4.23 3.85
CA GLN A 10 -6.23 -2.82 3.46
C GLN A 10 -5.33 -2.44 2.28
N LEU A 11 -4.06 -2.85 2.32
CA LEU A 11 -3.11 -2.65 1.23
C LEU A 11 -3.57 -3.34 -0.05
N LEU A 12 -4.07 -4.57 0.04
CA LEU A 12 -4.64 -5.30 -1.10
C LEU A 12 -5.73 -4.46 -1.79
N ARG A 13 -6.72 -3.98 -1.04
CA ARG A 13 -7.83 -3.18 -1.58
C ARG A 13 -7.35 -1.91 -2.27
N PHE A 14 -6.36 -1.24 -1.67
CA PHE A 14 -5.74 -0.08 -2.29
C PHE A 14 -5.09 -0.45 -3.63
N LEU A 15 -4.29 -1.51 -3.67
CA LEU A 15 -3.57 -1.93 -4.87
C LEU A 15 -4.52 -2.41 -5.98
N GLU A 16 -5.65 -3.01 -5.64
CA GLU A 16 -6.70 -3.37 -6.61
C GLU A 16 -7.26 -2.13 -7.33
N VAL A 17 -7.60 -1.09 -6.55
CA VAL A 17 -8.11 0.17 -7.09
C VAL A 17 -7.03 0.92 -7.87
N HIS A 18 -5.82 1.03 -7.30
CA HIS A 18 -4.71 1.76 -7.89
C HIS A 18 -4.26 1.15 -9.23
N ASN A 19 -4.04 -0.16 -9.26
CA ASN A 19 -3.59 -0.88 -10.44
C ASN A 19 -4.72 -1.29 -11.39
N LYS A 20 -5.99 -1.02 -11.03
CA LYS A 20 -7.19 -1.45 -11.77
C LYS A 20 -7.17 -2.95 -12.08
N THR A 21 -6.86 -3.75 -11.07
CA THR A 21 -6.72 -5.21 -11.18
C THR A 21 -7.33 -5.90 -9.98
N ARG A 22 -7.59 -7.21 -10.10
CA ARG A 22 -8.08 -8.04 -8.99
C ARG A 22 -6.92 -8.82 -8.40
N ILE A 23 -6.81 -8.82 -7.07
CA ILE A 23 -5.75 -9.52 -6.35
C ILE A 23 -6.39 -10.65 -5.54
N LEU A 24 -5.98 -11.89 -5.80
CA LEU A 24 -6.63 -13.06 -5.20
C LEU A 24 -6.23 -13.29 -3.73
N GLU A 25 -5.02 -12.89 -3.35
CA GLU A 25 -4.45 -13.15 -2.03
C GLU A 25 -3.64 -11.97 -1.50
N SER A 26 -3.68 -11.76 -0.18
CA SER A 26 -2.95 -10.68 0.50
C SER A 26 -1.60 -11.13 1.08
N ASN A 27 -0.97 -12.16 0.52
CA ASN A 27 0.35 -12.60 0.98
C ASN A 27 1.43 -11.58 0.57
N ALA A 28 2.55 -11.55 1.30
CA ALA A 28 3.58 -10.53 1.09
C ALA A 28 4.17 -10.54 -0.32
N GLY A 29 4.38 -11.73 -0.92
CA GLY A 29 4.91 -11.86 -2.28
C GLY A 29 3.99 -11.23 -3.33
N MET A 30 2.69 -11.53 -3.26
CA MET A 30 1.68 -10.93 -4.14
C MET A 30 1.60 -9.41 -3.98
N LEU A 31 1.59 -8.92 -2.75
CA LEU A 31 1.52 -7.48 -2.48
C LEU A 31 2.78 -6.74 -3.00
N ARG A 32 3.98 -7.30 -2.79
CA ARG A 32 5.24 -6.75 -3.34
C ARG A 32 5.20 -6.67 -4.87
N MET A 33 4.70 -7.71 -5.55
CA MET A 33 4.56 -7.71 -7.01
C MET A 33 3.64 -6.59 -7.51
N HIS A 34 2.50 -6.38 -6.85
CA HIS A 34 1.55 -5.31 -7.21
C HIS A 34 2.06 -3.90 -6.86
N ILE A 35 2.91 -3.76 -5.83
CA ILE A 35 3.63 -2.51 -5.56
C ILE A 35 4.64 -2.22 -6.68
N ALA A 36 5.38 -3.22 -7.15
CA ALA A 36 6.31 -3.04 -8.27
C ALA A 36 5.58 -2.61 -9.57
N LEU A 37 4.40 -3.19 -9.84
CA LEU A 37 3.56 -2.78 -10.95
C LEU A 37 3.13 -1.30 -10.83
N ALA A 38 2.68 -0.88 -9.65
CA ALA A 38 2.30 0.51 -9.37
C ALA A 38 3.46 1.49 -9.67
N LYS A 39 4.66 1.16 -9.19
CA LYS A 39 5.88 1.95 -9.39
C LYS A 39 6.23 2.14 -10.86
N ASN A 40 6.04 1.10 -11.69
CA ASN A 40 6.38 1.14 -13.11
C ASN A 40 5.36 1.92 -13.96
N ASN A 41 4.08 1.90 -13.58
CA ASN A 41 3.02 2.48 -14.40
C ASN A 41 2.84 4.00 -14.22
N HIS A 42 3.24 4.55 -13.07
CA HIS A 42 2.71 5.85 -12.63
C HIS A 42 3.71 6.98 -12.38
N ASN A 43 4.99 6.92 -12.72
CA ASN A 43 5.98 7.91 -12.21
C ASN A 43 5.96 9.35 -12.81
N LYS A 44 4.83 9.83 -13.33
CA LYS A 44 4.72 11.07 -14.12
C LYS A 44 4.37 12.30 -13.28
N THR A 45 3.57 12.17 -12.20
CA THR A 45 3.12 13.33 -11.40
C THR A 45 3.71 13.35 -9.99
N ILE A 46 3.64 14.50 -9.31
CA ILE A 46 4.05 14.63 -7.89
C ILE A 46 3.22 13.71 -7.00
N LYS A 47 1.91 13.60 -7.26
CA LYS A 47 1.00 12.69 -6.56
C LYS A 47 1.51 11.25 -6.65
N ASP A 48 1.88 10.81 -7.84
CA ASP A 48 2.35 9.44 -8.05
C ASP A 48 3.70 9.19 -7.36
N LYS A 49 4.61 10.17 -7.36
CA LYS A 49 5.87 10.07 -6.62
C LYS A 49 5.65 9.89 -5.11
N ILE A 50 4.69 10.61 -4.54
CA ILE A 50 4.34 10.48 -3.12
C ILE A 50 3.72 9.12 -2.84
N ILE A 51 2.80 8.65 -3.68
CA ILE A 51 2.21 7.30 -3.57
C ILE A 51 3.32 6.25 -3.61
N ASN A 52 4.25 6.34 -4.55
CA ASN A 52 5.38 5.42 -4.66
C ASN A 52 6.29 5.42 -3.42
N PHE A 53 6.55 6.60 -2.85
CA PHE A 53 7.30 6.73 -1.60
C PHE A 53 6.59 6.03 -0.43
N LEU A 54 5.28 6.27 -0.27
CA LEU A 54 4.49 5.63 0.80
C LEU A 54 4.39 4.12 0.62
N LEU A 55 4.20 3.62 -0.61
CA LEU A 55 4.19 2.19 -0.88
C LEU A 55 5.54 1.53 -0.62
N ALA A 56 6.66 2.20 -0.95
CA ALA A 56 7.99 1.71 -0.59
C ALA A 56 8.14 1.59 0.93
N ARG A 57 7.61 2.55 1.69
CA ARG A 57 7.67 2.50 3.16
C ARG A 57 6.81 1.38 3.74
N VAL A 58 5.63 1.11 3.16
CA VAL A 58 4.79 -0.03 3.55
C VAL A 58 5.51 -1.35 3.26
N GLU A 59 6.16 -1.47 2.10
CA GLU A 59 6.94 -2.65 1.72
C GLU A 59 8.06 -2.95 2.73
N GLU A 60 8.83 -1.93 3.12
CA GLU A 60 9.92 -2.06 4.12
C GLU A 60 9.43 -2.48 5.52
N ARG A 61 8.25 -2.01 5.93
CA ARG A 61 7.77 -2.15 7.32
C ARG A 61 6.83 -3.34 7.51
N LEU A 62 5.89 -3.51 6.59
CA LEU A 62 4.84 -4.50 6.69
C LEU A 62 5.21 -5.81 5.98
N LEU A 63 5.83 -5.71 4.81
CA LEU A 63 6.01 -6.86 3.92
C LEU A 63 7.39 -7.50 4.05
N LYS A 64 8.19 -7.19 5.08
CA LYS A 64 9.53 -7.74 5.31
C LYS A 64 9.50 -9.24 5.69
N ASP A 65 10.65 -9.92 5.61
CA ASP A 65 10.74 -11.38 5.84
C ASP A 65 10.62 -11.77 7.33
N VAL A 66 10.80 -10.82 8.24
CA VAL A 66 10.59 -10.98 9.68
C VAL A 66 9.24 -10.41 10.11
N PRO A 67 8.60 -10.90 11.19
CA PRO A 67 7.35 -10.32 11.66
C PRO A 67 7.47 -8.80 11.96
N PRO A 68 6.46 -7.98 11.60
CA PRO A 68 6.43 -6.56 11.94
C PRO A 68 6.27 -6.35 13.44
N THR A 69 7.00 -5.38 13.99
CA THR A 69 6.79 -4.91 15.35
C THR A 69 5.53 -4.05 15.44
N GLU A 70 5.11 -3.69 16.65
CA GLU A 70 4.00 -2.75 16.83
C GLU A 70 4.27 -1.39 16.17
N GLU A 71 5.51 -0.88 16.28
CA GLU A 71 5.93 0.35 15.61
C GLU A 71 5.83 0.23 14.08
N ASP A 72 6.25 -0.90 13.51
CA ASP A 72 6.14 -1.13 12.07
C ASP A 72 4.67 -1.14 11.62
N LEU A 73 3.78 -1.73 12.41
CA LEU A 73 2.34 -1.76 12.12
C LEU A 73 1.72 -0.35 12.18
N ILE A 74 2.14 0.49 13.13
CA ILE A 74 1.69 1.88 13.24
C ILE A 74 2.13 2.67 12.00
N ILE A 75 3.40 2.55 11.61
CA ILE A 75 3.96 3.23 10.44
C ILE A 75 3.26 2.77 9.16
N ALA A 76 3.10 1.45 8.99
CA ALA A 76 2.43 0.88 7.82
C ALA A 76 0.97 1.34 7.72
N ASN A 77 0.24 1.35 8.84
CA ASN A 77 -1.14 1.84 8.88
C ASN A 77 -1.23 3.32 8.46
N PHE A 78 -0.35 4.17 9.01
CA PHE A 78 -0.29 5.58 8.62
C PHE A 78 -0.08 5.72 7.11
N CYS A 79 0.90 5.03 6.54
CA CYS A 79 1.18 5.08 5.10
C CYS A 79 0.00 4.59 4.25
N ILE A 80 -0.69 3.52 4.66
CA ILE A 80 -1.87 2.97 3.97
C ILE A 80 -3.04 3.97 3.99
N GLN A 81 -3.26 4.67 5.10
CA GLN A 81 -4.31 5.69 5.20
C GLN A 81 -3.99 6.90 4.32
N GLU A 82 -2.75 7.37 4.33
CA GLU A 82 -2.30 8.49 3.48
C GLU A 82 -2.48 8.18 1.99
N VAL A 83 -2.10 6.98 1.53
CA VAL A 83 -2.35 6.59 0.12
C VAL A 83 -3.84 6.48 -0.19
N GLY A 84 -4.66 6.00 0.75
CA GLY A 84 -6.12 5.92 0.58
C GLY A 84 -6.79 7.30 0.45
N ALA A 85 -6.31 8.31 1.19
CA ALA A 85 -6.83 9.67 1.15
C ALA A 85 -6.70 10.30 -0.25
N TYR A 86 -5.65 9.95 -1.01
CA TYR A 86 -5.46 10.42 -2.38
C TYR A 86 -6.55 9.96 -3.37
N TYR A 87 -7.29 8.90 -3.02
CA TYR A 87 -8.38 8.36 -3.84
C TYR A 87 -9.74 8.79 -3.32
N GLN A 88 -9.91 8.93 -2.00
CA GLN A 88 -11.15 9.47 -1.42
C GLN A 88 -11.34 10.96 -1.69
N ASN A 89 -10.27 11.76 -1.69
CA ASN A 89 -10.34 13.18 -2.07
C ASN A 89 -10.49 13.41 -3.58
N SER A 90 -10.42 12.36 -4.40
CA SER A 90 -10.71 12.44 -5.84
C SER A 90 -12.22 12.30 -6.15
N LEU A 91 -13.06 12.15 -5.12
CA LEU A 91 -14.52 11.97 -5.18
C LEU A 91 -15.30 13.13 -4.56
N LYS A 92 -14.74 14.35 -4.48
CA LYS A 92 -15.56 15.54 -4.22
C LYS A 92 -16.02 16.15 -5.56
N PRO A 93 -17.34 16.42 -5.72
CA PRO A 93 -17.90 17.03 -6.93
C PRO A 93 -17.39 18.46 -7.15
#